data_AF-A0A552HBU4-F1
#
_entry.id   AF-A0A552HBU4-F1
#
_cell.length_a   1.000
_cell.length_b   1.000
_cell.length_c   1.000
_cell.angle_alpha   90.00
_cell.angle_beta   90.00
_cell.angle_gamma   90.00
#
_symmetry.space_group_name_H-M   'P 1'
#
loop_
_entity.id
_entity.type
_entity.pdbx_description
1 polymer ?
#
loop_
_entity_poly.entity_id
_entity_poly.type
_entity_poly.pdbx_seq_one_letter_code
_entity_poly.pdbx_strand_id
1 'polypeptide(L)'
;TYFARFHEKFVLPIYPIVIFSYSKPKREAISQYVVDFPDLKVLEFNYQVVQLNRLNWRDFLNQPNPVASALMAKMNIAEKERAKVKAECLRLLITLRLDAARMQLISGFIDTYLNLNPVEERQFQEEISTFSQPVQEGVMQITTSWMRQGIEQGIEQGIEQGIEQGIEQGIEQGIEREKTLIIRQLKRKLGEINPSLETKIMELSIDDVEVLGEALFDFSTVEDLINWLNTLTA
;
A
#
# COMPACT_ATOMS: atom_id res chain seq x y z
N THR A 1 -22.46 5.48 -15.73
CA THR A 1 -21.51 4.35 -15.85
C THR A 1 -20.31 4.77 -16.71
N TYR A 2 -19.15 4.13 -16.58
CA TYR A 2 -17.98 4.40 -17.44
C TYR A 2 -18.34 4.32 -18.93
N PHE A 3 -19.16 3.32 -19.31
CA PHE A 3 -19.70 3.19 -20.65
C PHE A 3 -20.40 4.46 -21.15
N ALA A 4 -21.38 4.98 -20.41
CA ALA A 4 -22.14 6.16 -20.84
C ALA A 4 -21.25 7.40 -20.99
N ARG A 5 -20.32 7.63 -20.05
CA ARG A 5 -19.36 8.76 -20.11
C ARG A 5 -18.41 8.63 -21.31
N PHE A 6 -17.95 7.42 -21.60
CA PHE A 6 -17.10 7.19 -22.76
C PHE A 6 -17.86 7.32 -24.07
N HIS A 7 -19.11 6.85 -24.13
CA HIS A 7 -19.94 6.93 -25.31
C HIS A 7 -20.26 8.38 -25.65
N GLU A 8 -20.64 9.17 -24.64
CA GLU A 8 -20.89 10.61 -24.79
C GLU A 8 -19.65 11.36 -25.28
N LYS A 9 -18.48 11.08 -24.69
CA LYS A 9 -17.25 11.82 -25.00
C LYS A 9 -16.66 11.48 -26.37
N PHE A 10 -16.67 10.20 -26.74
CA PHE A 10 -15.91 9.71 -27.90
C PHE A 10 -16.80 9.33 -29.09
N VAL A 11 -18.09 9.04 -28.88
CA VAL A 11 -19.05 8.68 -29.94
C VAL A 11 -18.53 7.52 -30.81
N LEU A 12 -17.84 6.57 -30.19
CA LEU A 12 -17.32 5.36 -30.82
C LEU A 12 -18.01 4.12 -30.23
N PRO A 13 -18.12 3.01 -30.99
CA PRO A 13 -18.56 1.74 -30.44
C PRO A 13 -17.67 1.31 -29.26
N ILE A 14 -18.29 1.00 -28.12
CA ILE A 14 -17.58 0.56 -26.91
C ILE A 14 -17.85 -0.92 -26.68
N TYR A 15 -16.77 -1.69 -26.53
CA TYR A 15 -16.82 -3.11 -26.20
C TYR A 15 -16.42 -3.32 -24.73
N PRO A 16 -17.38 -3.48 -23.80
CA PRO A 16 -17.08 -3.59 -22.38
C PRO A 16 -16.51 -4.96 -22.01
N ILE A 17 -15.36 -4.97 -21.34
CA ILE A 17 -14.70 -6.17 -20.83
C ILE A 17 -14.46 -6.01 -19.33
N VAL A 18 -14.80 -7.03 -18.54
CA VAL A 18 -14.53 -7.09 -17.10
C VAL A 18 -13.54 -8.21 -16.82
N ILE A 19 -12.44 -7.87 -16.16
CA ILE A 19 -11.42 -8.83 -15.74
C ILE A 19 -11.59 -9.12 -14.25
N PHE A 20 -11.87 -10.39 -13.91
CA PHE A 20 -11.95 -10.83 -12.52
C PHE A 20 -10.65 -11.51 -12.09
N SER A 21 -9.98 -10.93 -11.09
CA SER A 21 -8.68 -11.37 -10.57
C SER A 21 -8.76 -11.96 -9.14
N TYR A 22 -9.95 -12.14 -8.58
CA TYR A 22 -10.12 -12.77 -7.26
C TYR A 22 -9.68 -14.25 -7.31
N SER A 23 -9.15 -14.76 -6.19
CA SER A 23 -8.73 -16.17 -6.10
C SER A 23 -9.92 -17.12 -5.93
N LYS A 24 -10.96 -16.68 -5.21
CA LYS A 24 -12.22 -17.41 -4.97
C LYS A 24 -13.40 -16.41 -5.01
N PRO A 25 -14.63 -16.85 -5.33
CA PRO A 25 -15.03 -18.21 -5.71
C PRO A 25 -14.64 -18.57 -7.16
N LYS A 26 -14.66 -19.87 -7.52
CA LYS A 26 -14.42 -20.33 -8.92
C LYS A 26 -15.71 -20.49 -9.74
N ARG A 27 -16.86 -20.09 -9.19
CA ARG A 27 -18.13 -20.06 -9.95
C ARG A 27 -18.00 -19.09 -11.13
N GLU A 28 -18.74 -19.38 -12.19
CA GLU A 28 -18.80 -18.53 -13.36
C GLU A 28 -19.38 -17.17 -12.99
N ALA A 29 -18.71 -16.10 -13.42
CA ALA A 29 -19.17 -14.75 -13.18
C ALA A 29 -20.27 -14.37 -14.17
N ILE A 30 -21.22 -13.56 -13.69
CA ILE A 30 -22.28 -12.99 -14.53
C ILE A 30 -21.67 -12.03 -15.56
N SER A 31 -22.20 -12.08 -16.78
CA SER A 31 -21.81 -11.25 -17.93
C SER A 31 -22.84 -10.16 -18.27
N GLN A 32 -23.84 -9.99 -17.42
CA GLN A 32 -24.92 -9.03 -17.62
C GLN A 32 -25.33 -8.39 -16.30
N TYR A 33 -25.70 -7.12 -16.38
CA TYR A 33 -26.33 -6.37 -15.31
C TYR A 33 -27.67 -5.83 -15.80
N VAL A 34 -28.74 -6.16 -15.08
CA VAL A 34 -30.12 -5.83 -15.46
C VAL A 34 -30.75 -5.00 -14.36
N VAL A 35 -31.47 -3.95 -14.76
CA VAL A 35 -32.37 -3.20 -13.90
C VAL A 35 -33.77 -3.33 -14.48
N ASP A 36 -34.59 -4.15 -13.83
CA ASP A 36 -35.95 -4.46 -14.25
C ASP A 36 -36.98 -4.07 -13.18
N PHE A 37 -38.12 -3.57 -13.67
CA PHE A 37 -39.35 -3.32 -12.94
C PHE A 37 -40.46 -4.18 -13.54
N PRO A 38 -41.58 -4.40 -12.83
CA PRO A 38 -42.66 -5.28 -13.31
C PRO A 38 -43.21 -4.93 -14.70
N ASP A 39 -43.15 -3.65 -15.08
CA ASP A 39 -43.67 -3.08 -16.32
C ASP A 39 -42.59 -2.68 -17.33
N LEU A 40 -41.32 -2.54 -16.91
CA LEU A 40 -40.25 -1.98 -17.75
C LEU A 40 -38.86 -2.52 -17.39
N LYS A 41 -38.14 -3.05 -18.38
CA LYS A 41 -36.69 -3.27 -18.30
C LYS A 41 -35.95 -1.97 -18.62
N VAL A 42 -35.44 -1.29 -17.60
CA VAL A 42 -34.83 0.05 -17.72
C VAL A 42 -33.39 -0.03 -18.25
N LEU A 43 -32.66 -1.09 -17.91
CA LEU A 43 -31.28 -1.27 -18.36
C LEU A 43 -30.96 -2.74 -18.54
N GLU A 44 -30.30 -3.06 -19.66
CA GLU A 44 -29.65 -4.34 -19.88
C GLU A 44 -28.23 -4.06 -20.37
N PHE A 45 -27.25 -4.27 -19.50
CA PHE A 45 -25.85 -3.99 -19.78
C PHE A 45 -25.06 -5.28 -19.89
N ASN A 46 -24.68 -5.63 -21.11
CA ASN A 46 -23.90 -6.82 -21.43
C ASN A 46 -22.41 -6.50 -21.50
N TYR A 47 -21.56 -7.40 -21.00
CA TYR A 47 -20.12 -7.26 -21.05
C TYR A 47 -19.39 -8.60 -21.15
N GLN A 48 -18.24 -8.59 -21.80
CA GLN A 48 -17.38 -9.76 -21.88
C GLN A 48 -16.68 -9.99 -20.54
N VAL A 49 -16.68 -11.24 -20.09
CA VAL A 49 -16.01 -11.65 -18.85
C VAL A 49 -14.69 -12.34 -19.16
N VAL A 50 -13.62 -11.90 -18.51
CA VAL A 50 -12.33 -12.60 -18.43
C VAL A 50 -12.07 -12.96 -16.97
N GLN A 51 -12.41 -14.18 -16.58
CA GLN A 51 -12.26 -14.64 -15.20
C GLN A 51 -10.98 -15.47 -15.02
N LEU A 52 -9.94 -14.84 -14.49
CA LEU A 52 -8.58 -15.41 -14.48
C LEU A 52 -8.52 -16.72 -13.70
N ASN A 53 -9.14 -16.80 -12.53
CA ASN A 53 -9.08 -17.99 -11.67
C ASN A 53 -9.78 -19.25 -12.23
N ARG A 54 -10.39 -19.16 -13.42
CA ARG A 54 -10.94 -20.27 -14.20
C ARG A 54 -10.14 -20.58 -15.47
N LEU A 55 -9.25 -19.70 -15.90
CA LEU A 55 -8.36 -19.92 -17.05
C LEU A 55 -7.19 -20.79 -16.64
N ASN A 56 -6.80 -21.74 -17.50
CA ASN A 56 -5.59 -22.54 -17.30
C ASN A 56 -4.40 -21.79 -17.90
N TRP A 57 -3.41 -21.49 -17.06
CA TRP A 57 -2.21 -20.76 -17.49
C TRP A 57 -1.45 -21.46 -18.61
N ARG A 58 -1.53 -22.80 -18.70
CA ARG A 58 -0.85 -23.59 -19.74
C ARG A 58 -1.30 -23.25 -21.16
N ASP A 59 -2.55 -22.82 -21.31
CA ASP A 59 -3.14 -22.47 -22.62
C ASP A 59 -2.48 -21.22 -23.21
N PHE A 60 -1.72 -20.48 -22.40
CA PHE A 60 -1.07 -19.20 -22.77
C PHE A 60 0.43 -19.32 -22.99
N LEU A 61 1.04 -20.51 -22.80
CA LEU A 61 2.49 -20.71 -22.89
C LEU A 61 3.10 -20.48 -24.27
N ASN A 62 2.28 -20.54 -25.32
CA ASN A 62 2.69 -20.37 -26.71
C ASN A 62 2.08 -19.12 -27.34
N GLN A 63 1.41 -18.27 -26.54
CA GLN A 63 0.78 -17.07 -27.05
C GLN A 63 1.76 -15.89 -26.99
N PRO A 64 1.98 -15.16 -28.11
CA PRO A 64 2.84 -14.00 -28.11
C PRO A 64 2.10 -12.77 -27.51
N ASN A 65 1.67 -12.87 -26.25
CA ASN A 65 0.89 -11.85 -25.57
C ASN A 65 1.50 -11.49 -24.19
N PRO A 66 2.14 -10.31 -24.06
CA PRO A 66 2.81 -9.92 -22.82
C PRO A 66 1.85 -9.65 -21.66
N VAL A 67 0.60 -9.28 -21.96
CA VAL A 67 -0.43 -9.11 -20.92
C VAL A 67 -0.90 -10.47 -20.43
N ALA A 68 -1.08 -11.45 -21.33
CA ALA A 68 -1.43 -12.80 -20.93
C ALA A 68 -0.34 -13.42 -20.05
N SER A 69 0.95 -13.20 -20.36
CA SER A 69 2.05 -13.69 -19.53
C SER A 69 2.04 -13.08 -18.13
N ALA A 70 1.65 -11.81 -17.98
CA ALA A 70 1.45 -11.19 -16.67
C ALA A 70 0.29 -11.85 -15.91
N LEU A 71 -0.85 -11.98 -16.58
CA LEU A 71 -2.11 -12.42 -15.98
C LEU A 71 -2.09 -13.91 -15.60
N MET A 72 -1.20 -14.72 -16.18
CA MET A 72 -0.95 -16.10 -15.75
C MET A 72 -0.71 -16.21 -14.23
N ALA A 73 -0.06 -15.21 -13.62
CA ALA A 73 0.17 -15.14 -12.16
C ALA A 73 -1.13 -15.16 -11.32
N LYS A 74 -2.28 -14.82 -11.94
CA LYS A 74 -3.61 -14.78 -11.31
C LYS A 74 -4.58 -15.81 -11.89
N MET A 75 -4.11 -16.68 -12.77
CA MET A 75 -4.93 -17.74 -13.36
C MET A 75 -5.14 -18.92 -12.40
N ASN A 76 -5.74 -20.01 -12.89
CA ASN A 76 -5.88 -21.24 -12.11
C ASN A 76 -4.53 -21.96 -11.98
N ILE A 77 -3.80 -21.68 -10.90
CA ILE A 77 -2.50 -22.27 -10.58
C ILE A 77 -2.66 -23.29 -9.46
N ALA A 78 -2.11 -24.49 -9.63
CA ALA A 78 -1.96 -25.43 -8.52
C ALA A 78 -0.79 -25.03 -7.62
N GLU A 79 -0.89 -25.18 -6.30
CA GLU A 79 0.13 -24.70 -5.35
C GLU A 79 1.53 -25.20 -5.68
N LYS A 80 1.66 -26.49 -6.02
CA LYS A 80 2.93 -27.11 -6.44
C LYS A 80 3.53 -26.57 -7.74
N GLU A 81 2.79 -25.79 -8.51
CA GLU A 81 3.21 -25.30 -9.84
C GLU A 81 3.54 -23.81 -9.81
N ARG A 82 3.41 -23.14 -8.67
CA ARG A 82 3.62 -21.68 -8.55
C ARG A 82 5.00 -21.25 -9.05
N ALA A 83 6.04 -21.97 -8.64
CA ALA A 83 7.41 -21.74 -9.10
C ALA A 83 7.53 -21.86 -10.62
N LYS A 84 6.96 -22.94 -11.19
CA LYS A 84 6.94 -23.18 -12.64
C LYS A 84 6.20 -22.08 -13.41
N VAL A 85 5.04 -21.65 -12.91
CA VAL A 85 4.28 -20.56 -13.52
C VAL A 85 5.11 -19.29 -13.55
N LYS A 86 5.80 -18.95 -12.45
CA LYS A 86 6.66 -17.77 -12.40
C LYS A 86 7.78 -17.85 -13.45
N ALA A 87 8.47 -18.98 -13.53
CA ALA A 87 9.53 -19.21 -14.50
C ALA A 87 9.04 -19.06 -15.95
N GLU A 88 7.89 -19.64 -16.27
CA GLU A 88 7.28 -19.54 -17.59
C GLU A 88 6.79 -18.12 -17.94
N CYS A 89 6.25 -17.38 -16.96
CA CYS A 89 5.87 -15.98 -17.16
C CYS A 89 7.10 -15.15 -17.56
N LEU A 90 8.21 -15.29 -16.83
CA LEU A 90 9.44 -14.54 -17.10
C LEU A 90 10.11 -15.01 -18.40
N ARG A 91 10.12 -16.31 -18.70
CA ARG A 91 10.59 -16.84 -19.99
C ARG A 91 9.85 -16.18 -21.16
N LEU A 92 8.53 -16.04 -21.05
CA LEU A 92 7.72 -15.39 -22.09
C LEU A 92 8.07 -13.92 -22.27
N LEU A 93 8.34 -13.17 -21.19
CA LEU A 93 8.77 -11.78 -21.29
C LEU A 93 10.09 -11.62 -22.06
N ILE A 94 11.06 -12.51 -21.81
CA ILE A 94 12.33 -12.52 -22.53
C ILE A 94 12.11 -12.86 -24.01
N THR A 95 11.25 -13.84 -24.30
CA THR A 95 10.96 -14.28 -25.67
C THR A 95 10.25 -13.20 -26.49
N LEU A 96 9.39 -12.40 -25.84
CA LEU A 96 8.61 -11.33 -26.44
C LEU A 96 9.42 -10.06 -26.78
N ARG A 97 10.68 -9.96 -26.32
CA ARG A 97 11.61 -8.85 -26.57
C ARG A 97 10.95 -7.47 -26.36
N LEU A 98 10.32 -7.30 -25.19
CA LEU A 98 9.70 -6.04 -24.80
C LEU A 98 10.76 -4.97 -24.51
N ASP A 99 10.35 -3.70 -24.59
CA ASP A 99 11.15 -2.59 -24.07
C ASP A 99 11.31 -2.68 -22.54
N ALA A 100 12.35 -2.02 -22.02
CA ALA A 100 12.73 -2.10 -20.62
C ALA A 100 11.59 -1.68 -19.66
N ALA A 101 10.83 -0.63 -20.01
CA ALA A 101 9.75 -0.13 -19.16
C ALA A 101 8.59 -1.13 -19.06
N ARG A 102 8.17 -1.72 -20.20
CA ARG A 102 7.14 -2.77 -20.20
C ARG A 102 7.61 -4.04 -19.52
N MET A 103 8.87 -4.42 -19.72
CA MET A 103 9.46 -5.58 -19.06
C MET A 103 9.47 -5.40 -17.54
N GLN A 104 9.88 -4.23 -17.05
CA GLN A 104 9.84 -3.89 -15.63
C GLN A 104 8.39 -3.92 -15.12
N LEU A 105 7.46 -3.21 -15.77
CA LEU A 105 6.06 -3.17 -15.35
C LEU A 105 5.44 -4.57 -15.21
N ILE A 106 5.66 -5.46 -16.18
CA ILE A 106 5.07 -6.79 -16.17
C ILE A 106 5.77 -7.73 -15.17
N SER A 107 7.10 -7.67 -15.07
CA SER A 107 7.82 -8.46 -14.06
C SER A 107 7.41 -8.08 -12.63
N GLY A 108 7.29 -6.78 -12.34
CA GLY A 108 6.80 -6.31 -11.04
C GLY A 108 5.37 -6.77 -10.72
N PHE A 109 4.50 -6.83 -11.73
CA PHE A 109 3.16 -7.39 -11.58
C PHE A 109 3.21 -8.88 -11.19
N ILE A 110 4.07 -9.66 -11.87
CA ILE A 110 4.25 -11.09 -11.59
C ILE A 110 4.75 -11.29 -10.15
N ASP A 111 5.77 -10.54 -9.72
CA ASP A 111 6.34 -10.65 -8.37
C ASP A 111 5.33 -10.29 -7.28
N THR A 112 4.52 -9.25 -7.50
CA THR A 112 3.49 -8.80 -6.55
C THR A 112 2.43 -9.88 -6.30
N TYR A 113 1.99 -10.57 -7.37
CA TYR A 113 0.89 -11.53 -7.28
C TYR A 113 1.32 -12.98 -7.11
N LEU A 114 2.57 -13.31 -7.43
CA LEU A 114 3.14 -14.65 -7.35
C LEU A 114 4.39 -14.64 -6.46
N ASN A 115 4.22 -14.16 -5.23
CA ASN A 115 5.26 -14.21 -4.21
C ASN A 115 5.56 -15.66 -3.81
N LEU A 116 6.82 -16.07 -3.93
CA LEU A 116 7.25 -17.44 -3.67
C LEU A 116 7.82 -17.56 -2.26
N ASN A 117 7.53 -18.68 -1.59
CA ASN A 117 8.17 -19.02 -0.33
C ASN A 117 9.59 -19.60 -0.55
N PRO A 118 10.41 -19.78 0.50
CA PRO A 118 11.79 -20.25 0.34
C PRO A 118 11.95 -21.65 -0.30
N VAL A 119 10.92 -22.49 -0.26
CA VAL A 119 10.93 -23.81 -0.92
C VAL A 119 10.59 -23.64 -2.40
N GLU A 120 9.55 -22.85 -2.71
CA GLU A 120 9.15 -22.50 -4.07
C GLU A 120 10.27 -21.74 -4.80
N GLU A 121 11.03 -20.90 -4.11
CA GLU A 121 12.13 -20.14 -4.69
C GLU A 121 13.26 -21.08 -5.17
N ARG A 122 13.54 -22.16 -4.42
CA ARG A 122 14.49 -23.20 -4.88
C ARG A 122 13.97 -23.92 -6.12
N GLN A 123 12.69 -24.28 -6.12
CA GLN A 123 12.04 -24.89 -7.27
C GLN A 123 12.07 -23.96 -8.48
N PHE A 124 11.93 -22.65 -8.26
CA PHE A 124 11.99 -21.65 -9.32
C PHE A 124 13.40 -21.56 -9.92
N GLN A 125 14.45 -21.61 -9.10
CA GLN A 125 15.83 -21.69 -9.60
C GLN A 125 16.09 -22.99 -10.39
N GLU A 126 15.56 -24.12 -9.92
CA GLU A 126 15.63 -25.39 -10.64
C GLU A 126 14.91 -25.30 -12.00
N GLU A 127 13.71 -24.74 -12.05
CA GLU A 127 12.95 -24.55 -13.31
C GLU A 127 13.71 -23.62 -14.28
N ILE A 128 14.29 -22.51 -13.79
CA ILE A 128 15.10 -21.60 -14.61
C ILE A 128 16.32 -22.32 -15.21
N SER A 129 16.94 -23.25 -14.47
CA SER A 129 18.10 -24.00 -14.95
C SER A 129 17.80 -24.92 -16.14
N THR A 130 16.53 -25.23 -16.38
CA THR A 130 16.09 -26.03 -17.53
C THR A 130 15.98 -25.23 -18.82
N PHE A 131 15.99 -23.90 -18.75
CA PHE A 131 15.87 -23.03 -19.91
C PHE A 131 17.19 -22.90 -20.70
N SER A 132 17.10 -22.37 -21.93
CA SER A 132 18.29 -22.04 -22.70
C SER A 132 19.07 -20.88 -22.06
N GLN A 133 20.40 -20.86 -22.24
CA GLN A 133 21.27 -19.83 -21.64
C GLN A 133 20.79 -18.38 -21.85
N PRO A 134 20.38 -17.94 -23.05
CA PRO A 134 19.93 -16.55 -23.23
C PRO A 134 18.67 -16.21 -22.43
N VAL A 135 17.77 -17.19 -22.25
CA VAL A 135 16.56 -17.01 -21.45
C VAL A 135 16.93 -16.98 -19.98
N GLN A 136 17.75 -17.93 -19.53
CA GLN A 136 18.20 -18.02 -18.15
C GLN A 136 18.88 -16.71 -17.69
N GLU A 137 19.80 -16.18 -18.48
CA GLU A 137 20.48 -14.91 -18.20
C GLU A 137 19.49 -13.75 -18.12
N GLY A 138 18.56 -13.65 -19.07
CA GLY A 138 17.54 -12.61 -19.06
C GLY A 138 16.63 -12.67 -17.82
N VAL A 139 16.20 -13.87 -17.44
CA VAL A 139 15.39 -14.06 -16.22
C VAL A 139 16.18 -13.69 -14.97
N MET A 140 17.45 -14.09 -14.87
CA MET A 140 18.32 -13.72 -13.75
C MET A 140 18.51 -12.21 -13.64
N GLN A 141 18.75 -11.52 -14.75
CA GLN A 141 18.88 -10.05 -14.77
C GLN A 141 17.63 -9.34 -14.23
N ILE A 142 16.43 -9.79 -14.63
CA ILE A 142 15.16 -9.27 -14.11
C ILE A 142 15.13 -9.44 -12.59
N THR A 143 15.30 -10.67 -12.10
CA THR A 143 15.19 -10.98 -10.67
C THR A 143 16.23 -10.22 -9.83
N THR A 144 17.48 -10.10 -10.30
CA THR A 144 18.53 -9.36 -9.60
C THR A 144 18.24 -7.86 -9.54
N SER A 145 17.74 -7.26 -10.63
CA SER A 145 17.37 -5.83 -10.64
C SER A 145 16.26 -5.54 -9.62
N TRP A 146 15.23 -6.39 -9.57
CA TRP A 146 14.13 -6.28 -8.62
C TRP A 146 14.57 -6.45 -7.17
N MET A 147 15.43 -7.44 -6.90
CA MET A 147 15.98 -7.63 -5.56
C MET A 147 16.74 -6.39 -5.09
N ARG A 148 17.56 -5.79 -5.96
CA ARG A 148 18.30 -4.57 -5.63
C ARG A 148 17.38 -3.39 -5.35
N GLN A 149 16.40 -3.15 -6.23
CA GLN A 149 15.41 -2.07 -6.05
C GLN A 149 14.57 -2.27 -4.79
N GLY A 150 14.15 -3.50 -4.49
CA GLY A 150 13.38 -3.82 -3.29
C GLY A 150 14.17 -3.60 -1.99
N ILE A 151 15.47 -3.92 -1.98
CA ILE A 151 16.35 -3.63 -0.83
C ILE A 151 16.50 -2.12 -0.65
N GLU A 152 16.75 -1.39 -1.73
CA GLU A 152 16.93 0.07 -1.69
C GLU A 152 15.66 0.77 -1.17
N GLN A 153 14.49 0.43 -1.72
CA GLN A 153 13.20 0.95 -1.26
C GLN A 153 12.90 0.56 0.20
N GLY A 154 13.22 -0.68 0.59
CA GLY A 154 13.01 -1.14 1.97
C GLY A 154 13.88 -0.39 2.97
N ILE A 155 15.13 -0.07 2.61
CA ILE A 155 16.03 0.75 3.43
C ILE A 155 15.51 2.19 3.51
N GLU A 156 15.14 2.78 2.38
CA GLU A 156 14.61 4.15 2.33
C GLU A 156 13.36 4.30 3.19
N GLN A 157 12.37 3.42 3.03
CA GLN A 157 11.15 3.40 3.85
C GLN A 157 11.45 3.14 5.33
N GLY A 158 12.39 2.23 5.63
CA GLY A 158 12.78 1.95 7.00
C GLY A 158 13.46 3.14 7.68
N ILE A 159 14.28 3.89 6.96
CA ILE A 159 14.92 5.12 7.44
C ILE A 159 13.86 6.21 7.64
N GLU A 160 12.98 6.43 6.67
CA GLU A 160 11.91 7.43 6.75
C GLU A 160 11.02 7.18 7.96
N GLN A 161 10.50 5.95 8.11
CA GLN A 161 9.68 5.56 9.26
C GLN A 161 10.44 5.67 10.58
N GLY A 162 11.72 5.26 10.61
CA GLY A 162 12.55 5.35 11.80
C GLY A 162 12.83 6.79 12.24
N ILE A 163 13.04 7.71 11.28
CA ILE A 163 13.22 9.14 11.54
C ILE A 163 11.92 9.76 12.01
N GLU A 164 10.80 9.48 11.35
CA GLU A 164 9.49 10.02 11.71
C GLU A 164 9.11 9.61 13.14
N GLN A 165 9.19 8.31 13.46
CA GLN A 165 8.92 7.80 14.81
C GLN A 165 9.90 8.37 15.85
N GLY A 166 11.18 8.50 15.48
CA GLY A 166 12.20 9.05 16.37
C GLY A 166 11.97 10.53 16.68
N ILE A 167 11.56 11.33 15.70
CA ILE A 167 11.22 12.75 15.86
C ILE A 167 9.95 12.88 16.70
N GLU A 168 8.89 12.13 16.38
CA GLU A 168 7.63 12.16 17.13
C GLU A 168 7.84 11.83 18.61
N GLN A 169 8.51 10.72 18.91
CA GLN A 169 8.84 10.33 20.28
C GLN A 169 9.76 11.35 20.96
N GLY A 170 10.72 11.92 20.22
CA GLY A 170 11.63 12.94 20.75
C GLY A 170 10.91 14.23 21.14
N ILE A 171 9.97 14.68 20.31
CA ILE A 171 9.12 15.85 20.57
C ILE A 171 8.20 15.56 21.76
N GLU A 172 7.51 14.43 21.79
CA GLU A 172 6.59 14.07 22.88
C GLU A 172 7.33 14.01 24.23
N GLN A 173 8.48 13.34 24.28
CA GLN A 173 9.33 13.31 25.49
C GLN A 173 9.87 14.70 25.86
N GLY A 174 10.14 15.56 24.88
CA GLY A 174 10.55 16.95 25.09
C GLY A 174 9.47 17.76 25.78
N ILE A 175 8.24 17.70 25.26
CA ILE A 175 7.06 18.39 25.80
C ILE A 175 6.75 17.92 27.22
N GLU A 176 6.77 16.60 27.48
CA GLU A 176 6.54 16.08 28.84
C GLU A 176 7.60 16.56 29.83
N ARG A 177 8.87 16.60 29.42
CA ARG A 177 9.98 17.11 30.26
C ARG A 177 9.83 18.61 30.53
N GLU A 178 9.40 19.37 29.54
CA GLU A 178 9.15 20.81 29.68
C GLU A 178 7.99 21.10 30.63
N LYS A 179 6.85 20.45 30.45
CA LYS A 179 5.70 20.53 31.38
C LYS A 179 6.11 20.20 32.81
N THR A 180 6.88 19.13 32.99
CA THR A 180 7.42 18.73 34.30
C THR A 180 8.35 19.79 34.90
N LEU A 181 9.16 20.46 34.07
CA LEU A 181 10.04 21.54 34.51
C LEU A 181 9.23 22.76 34.96
N ILE A 182 8.22 23.17 34.18
CA ILE A 182 7.33 24.29 34.53
C ILE A 182 6.61 24.03 35.85
N ILE A 183 6.03 22.84 36.03
CA ILE A 183 5.37 22.46 37.29
C ILE A 183 6.35 22.60 38.47
N ARG A 184 7.60 22.16 38.31
CA ARG A 184 8.63 22.28 39.35
C ARG A 184 8.98 23.74 39.65
N GLN A 185 9.05 24.59 38.63
CA GLN A 185 9.30 26.03 38.81
C GLN A 185 8.15 26.73 39.52
N LEU A 186 6.91 26.43 39.11
CA LEU A 186 5.71 26.96 39.75
C LEU A 186 5.64 26.54 41.23
N LYS A 187 5.89 25.27 41.55
CA LYS A 187 5.96 24.79 42.95
C LYS A 187 7.02 25.52 43.77
N ARG A 188 8.17 25.83 43.17
CA ARG A 188 9.25 26.56 43.85
C ARG A 188 8.89 28.02 44.12
N LYS A 189 8.10 28.65 43.24
CA LYS A 189 7.74 30.07 43.34
C LYS A 189 6.48 30.31 44.18
N LEU A 190 5.44 29.50 43.99
CA LEU A 190 4.10 29.69 44.55
C LEU A 190 3.82 28.80 45.78
N GLY A 191 4.67 27.81 46.06
CA GLY A 191 4.47 26.84 47.14
C GLY A 191 3.73 25.58 46.67
N GLU A 192 2.98 24.93 47.56
CA GLU A 192 2.21 23.74 47.17
C GLU A 192 1.08 24.09 46.20
N ILE A 193 1.05 23.37 45.08
CA ILE A 193 0.03 23.50 44.03
C ILE A 193 -0.85 22.26 44.11
N ASN A 194 -2.16 22.46 43.94
CA ASN A 194 -3.12 21.36 43.96
C ASN A 194 -2.86 20.40 42.78
N PRO A 195 -2.87 19.07 43.00
CA PRO A 195 -2.75 18.08 41.93
C PRO A 195 -3.68 18.28 40.72
N SER A 196 -4.88 18.85 40.92
CA SER A 196 -5.80 19.15 39.82
C SER A 196 -5.26 20.20 38.84
N LEU A 197 -4.46 21.16 39.31
CA LEU A 197 -3.80 22.17 38.46
C LEU A 197 -2.61 21.56 37.72
N GLU A 198 -1.90 20.61 38.33
CA GLU A 198 -0.83 19.88 37.66
C GLU A 198 -1.36 19.07 36.47
N THR A 199 -2.49 18.38 36.65
CA THR A 199 -3.15 17.67 35.54
C THR A 199 -3.53 18.61 34.41
N LYS A 200 -4.11 19.78 34.74
CA LYS A 200 -4.44 20.80 33.71
C LYS A 200 -3.21 21.27 32.94
N ILE A 201 -2.08 21.49 33.61
CA ILE A 201 -0.82 21.87 32.95
C ILE A 201 -0.29 20.74 32.07
N MET A 202 -0.42 19.48 32.51
CA MET A 202 -0.01 18.31 31.72
C MET A 202 -0.86 18.13 30.46
N GLU A 203 -2.10 18.61 30.46
CA GLU A 203 -3.03 18.55 29.31
C GLU A 203 -2.89 19.74 28.33
N LEU A 204 -2.11 20.78 28.68
CA LEU A 204 -1.91 21.95 27.82
C LEU A 204 -1.26 21.59 26.47
N SER A 205 -1.58 22.37 25.44
CA SER A 205 -0.88 22.31 24.15
C SER A 205 0.57 22.82 24.29
N ILE A 206 1.45 22.49 23.34
CA ILE A 206 2.83 22.98 23.38
C ILE A 206 2.89 24.51 23.37
N ASP A 207 2.06 25.16 22.55
CA ASP A 207 2.01 26.62 22.44
C ASP A 207 1.62 27.24 23.79
N ASP A 208 0.65 26.66 24.50
CA ASP A 208 0.23 27.15 25.81
C ASP A 208 1.30 26.91 26.89
N VAL A 209 2.05 25.81 26.80
CA VAL A 209 3.16 25.49 27.71
C VAL A 209 4.29 26.50 27.55
N GLU A 210 4.65 26.87 26.32
CA GLU A 210 5.66 27.89 26.06
C GLU A 210 5.24 29.25 26.63
N VAL A 211 3.99 29.67 26.41
CA VAL A 211 3.47 30.93 26.95
C VAL A 211 3.39 30.89 28.49
N LEU A 212 3.02 29.74 29.08
CA LEU A 212 3.06 29.56 30.54
C LEU A 212 4.50 29.69 31.07
N GLY A 213 5.49 29.21 30.30
CA GLY A 213 6.92 29.33 30.57
C GLY A 213 7.36 30.77 30.79
N GLU A 214 6.81 31.70 30.00
CA GLU A 214 7.09 33.14 30.14
C GLU A 214 6.22 33.79 31.23
N ALA A 215 4.91 33.51 31.24
CA ALA A 215 3.96 34.11 32.18
C ALA A 215 4.25 33.74 33.64
N LEU A 216 4.89 32.59 33.90
CA LEU A 216 5.20 32.16 35.26
C LEU A 216 6.06 33.18 36.03
N PHE A 217 6.85 34.00 35.34
CA PHE A 217 7.69 35.03 35.96
C PHE A 217 6.89 36.20 36.53
N ASP A 218 5.66 36.42 36.08
CA ASP A 218 4.78 37.49 36.57
C ASP A 218 3.87 37.03 37.72
N PHE A 219 3.72 35.72 37.93
CA PHE A 219 2.86 35.18 38.99
C PHE A 219 3.41 35.48 40.39
N SER A 220 2.56 35.99 41.27
CA SER A 220 2.88 36.24 42.68
C SER A 220 2.15 35.26 43.61
N THR A 221 1.00 34.73 43.18
CA THR A 221 0.14 33.84 43.96
C THR A 221 -0.40 32.68 43.10
N VAL A 222 -0.94 31.64 43.76
CA VAL A 222 -1.62 30.53 43.07
C VAL A 222 -2.88 31.02 42.33
N GLU A 223 -3.53 32.09 42.79
CA GLU A 223 -4.69 32.70 42.15
C GLU A 223 -4.36 33.22 40.73
N ASP A 224 -3.15 33.76 40.54
CA ASP A 224 -2.69 34.27 39.24
C ASP A 224 -2.61 33.14 38.21
N LEU A 225 -2.09 31.98 38.62
CA LEU A 225 -2.03 30.77 37.79
C LEU A 225 -3.44 30.25 37.44
N ILE A 226 -4.37 30.25 38.40
CA ILE A 226 -5.76 29.82 38.16
C ILE A 226 -6.44 30.74 37.16
N ASN A 227 -6.30 32.06 37.33
CA ASN A 227 -6.87 33.06 36.43
C ASN A 227 -6.29 32.90 35.02
N TRP A 228 -4.98 32.72 34.91
CA TRP A 228 -4.33 32.49 33.62
C TRP A 228 -4.85 31.22 32.94
N LEU A 229 -4.91 30.08 33.64
CA LEU A 229 -5.44 28.83 33.08
C LEU A 229 -6.90 28.96 32.63
N ASN A 230 -7.72 29.77 33.31
CA ASN A 230 -9.10 30.00 32.92
C ASN A 230 -9.22 30.83 31.62
N THR A 231 -8.23 31.67 31.30
CA THR A 231 -8.22 32.43 30.03
C THR A 231 -8.03 31.55 28.80
N LEU A 232 -7.44 30.37 28.96
CA LEU A 232 -7.26 29.39 27.87
C LEU A 232 -8.50 28.53 27.61
N THR A 233 -9.39 28.41 28.60
CA THR A 233 -10.61 27.59 28.53
C THR A 233 -11.87 28.36 28.10
N ALA A 234 -11.74 29.65 27.78
CA ALA A 234 -12.83 30.55 27.39
C ALA A 234 -12.85 30.79 25.87
#